data_AF-A0ABD6ELR4-F1
#
_entry.id   AF-A0ABD6ELR4-F1
#
_cell.length_a   1.000
_cell.length_b   1.000
_cell.length_c   1.000
_cell.angle_alpha   90.00
_cell.angle_beta   90.00
_cell.angle_gamma   90.00
#
_symmetry.space_group_name_H-M   'P 1'
#
loop_
_entity.id
_entity.type
_entity.pdbx_description
1 polymer ?
#
loop_
_entity_poly.entity_id
_entity_poly.type
_entity_poly.pdbx_seq_one_letter_code
_entity_poly.pdbx_strand_id
1 'polypeptide(L)'
;PFVQMIRDNLELHGESALETGCPFDQVKVLNENIEYVLASLDMDKIDIRMSSAPGVPQSVFEMAFPGRPVIMYASTCPGLDVTFRNVDVCSGLFEFTAPVVNNDTALVLSRRLKRLNRSIKPRSSISVWRYVDPVAGDRKMISLSNPKQNNVVIPESAIFHVDMEAAVVKVFIDGSLFDIGKTLIYSTS
;
A
#
# COMPACT_ATOMS: atom_id res chain seq x y z
N PRO A 1 -13.28 -27.49 -26.03
CA PRO A 1 -12.85 -26.93 -24.74
C PRO A 1 -13.95 -26.10 -24.03
N PHE A 2 -14.50 -25.05 -24.67
CA PHE A 2 -15.52 -24.18 -24.07
C PHE A 2 -16.84 -24.91 -23.72
N VAL A 3 -17.36 -25.73 -24.63
CA VAL A 3 -18.61 -26.50 -24.39
C VAL A 3 -18.44 -27.51 -23.24
N GLN A 4 -17.25 -28.09 -23.08
CA GLN A 4 -16.96 -28.98 -21.96
C GLN A 4 -16.96 -28.21 -20.63
N MET A 5 -16.30 -27.04 -20.60
CA MET A 5 -16.31 -26.15 -19.43
C MET A 5 -17.73 -25.73 -19.02
N ILE A 6 -18.63 -25.47 -19.98
CA ILE A 6 -20.04 -25.16 -19.67
C ILE A 6 -20.76 -26.38 -19.06
N ARG A 7 -20.54 -27.58 -19.60
CA ARG A 7 -21.13 -28.81 -19.03
C ARG A 7 -20.63 -29.06 -17.61
N ASP A 8 -19.32 -28.94 -17.39
CA ASP A 8 -18.70 -29.11 -16.08
C ASP A 8 -19.24 -28.05 -15.07
N ASN A 9 -19.42 -26.79 -15.50
CA ASN A 9 -20.02 -25.75 -14.66
C ASN A 9 -21.52 -25.99 -14.40
N LEU A 10 -22.28 -26.52 -15.37
CA LEU A 10 -23.70 -26.85 -15.21
C LEU A 10 -23.90 -27.97 -14.18
N GLU A 11 -23.01 -28.96 -14.15
CA GLU A 11 -23.04 -30.02 -13.13
C GLU A 11 -22.71 -29.48 -11.73
N LEU A 12 -21.80 -28.51 -11.61
CA LEU A 12 -21.37 -27.95 -10.33
C LEU A 12 -22.29 -26.86 -9.76
N HIS A 13 -22.87 -26.02 -10.62
CA HIS A 13 -23.59 -24.79 -10.22
C HIS A 13 -25.04 -24.75 -10.73
N GLY A 14 -25.48 -25.79 -11.44
CA GLY A 14 -26.83 -25.89 -11.97
C GLY A 14 -27.12 -24.85 -13.05
N GLU A 15 -28.40 -24.50 -13.23
CA GLU A 15 -28.85 -23.56 -14.26
C GLU A 15 -28.22 -22.16 -14.16
N SER A 16 -27.74 -21.77 -12.97
CA SER A 16 -27.02 -20.50 -12.78
C SER A 16 -25.72 -20.40 -13.60
N ALA A 17 -25.14 -21.55 -14.01
CA ALA A 17 -23.98 -21.59 -14.90
C ALA A 17 -24.26 -21.10 -16.34
N LEU A 18 -25.53 -21.02 -16.73
CA LEU A 18 -25.96 -20.53 -18.05
C LEU A 18 -26.28 -19.03 -18.03
N GLU A 19 -26.25 -18.39 -16.87
CA GLU A 19 -26.46 -16.94 -16.77
C GLU A 19 -25.36 -16.19 -17.53
N THR A 20 -25.78 -15.22 -18.34
CA THR A 20 -24.88 -14.44 -19.20
C THR A 20 -24.05 -13.41 -18.44
N GLY A 21 -24.38 -13.16 -17.18
CA GLY A 21 -23.71 -12.21 -16.30
C GLY A 21 -23.63 -12.72 -14.87
N CYS A 22 -22.86 -12.01 -14.04
CA CYS A 22 -22.78 -12.31 -12.62
C CYS A 22 -23.99 -11.67 -11.90
N PRO A 23 -24.66 -12.37 -10.95
CA PRO A 23 -25.83 -11.84 -10.25
C PRO A 23 -25.52 -10.73 -9.25
N PHE A 24 -24.24 -10.42 -9.01
CA PHE A 24 -23.77 -9.38 -8.10
C PHE A 24 -22.69 -8.51 -8.75
N ASP A 25 -22.50 -7.32 -8.17
CA ASP A 25 -21.43 -6.41 -8.57
C ASP A 25 -20.08 -6.92 -8.06
N GLN A 26 -19.33 -7.56 -8.96
CA GLN A 26 -18.01 -8.13 -8.67
C GLN A 26 -17.00 -7.07 -8.21
N VAL A 27 -17.03 -5.87 -8.79
CA VAL A 27 -16.09 -4.81 -8.43
C VAL A 27 -16.38 -4.29 -7.04
N LYS A 28 -17.66 -4.14 -6.70
CA LYS A 28 -18.07 -3.77 -5.33
C LYS A 28 -17.60 -4.80 -4.30
N VAL A 29 -17.86 -6.09 -4.55
CA VAL A 29 -17.45 -7.18 -3.63
C VAL A 29 -15.93 -7.19 -3.41
N LEU A 30 -15.14 -7.01 -4.48
CA LEU A 30 -13.68 -6.97 -4.36
C LEU A 30 -13.20 -5.74 -3.57
N ASN A 31 -13.80 -4.57 -3.79
CA ASN A 31 -13.46 -3.36 -3.06
C ASN A 31 -13.80 -3.45 -1.56
N GLU A 32 -14.94 -4.07 -1.21
CA GLU A 32 -15.33 -4.29 0.19
C GLU A 32 -14.33 -5.18 0.95
N ASN A 33 -13.66 -6.10 0.25
CA ASN A 33 -12.73 -7.07 0.83
C ASN A 33 -11.26 -6.76 0.56
N ILE A 34 -10.94 -5.58 0.01
CA ILE A 34 -9.60 -5.25 -0.50
C ILE A 34 -8.51 -5.33 0.59
N GLU A 35 -8.83 -4.91 1.82
CA GLU A 35 -7.87 -4.94 2.93
C GLU A 35 -7.48 -6.36 3.32
N TYR A 36 -8.45 -7.28 3.30
CA TYR A 36 -8.21 -8.69 3.57
C TYR A 36 -7.33 -9.32 2.48
N VAL A 37 -7.60 -9.02 1.21
CA VAL A 37 -6.81 -9.53 0.07
C VAL A 37 -5.38 -9.00 0.14
N LEU A 38 -5.19 -7.70 0.37
CA LEU A 38 -3.87 -7.07 0.53
C LEU A 38 -3.07 -7.73 1.65
N ALA A 39 -3.69 -7.94 2.81
CA ALA A 39 -3.04 -8.56 3.96
C ALA A 39 -2.74 -10.05 3.75
N SER A 40 -3.61 -10.78 3.06
CA SER A 40 -3.44 -12.23 2.85
C SER A 40 -2.40 -12.56 1.77
N LEU A 41 -2.24 -11.68 0.79
CA LEU A 41 -1.28 -11.85 -0.31
C LEU A 41 0.03 -11.06 -0.08
N ASP A 42 0.19 -10.42 1.08
CA ASP A 42 1.34 -9.57 1.42
C ASP A 42 1.65 -8.50 0.34
N MET A 43 0.60 -7.91 -0.24
CA MET A 43 0.71 -6.90 -1.31
C MET A 43 0.59 -5.47 -0.78
N ASP A 44 1.35 -4.55 -1.36
CA ASP A 44 1.31 -3.13 -0.96
C ASP A 44 0.11 -2.38 -1.58
N LYS A 45 -0.22 -2.68 -2.84
CA LYS A 45 -1.29 -2.05 -3.62
C LYS A 45 -1.97 -3.07 -4.52
N ILE A 46 -3.27 -2.90 -4.72
CA ILE A 46 -4.09 -3.62 -5.70
C ILE A 46 -4.87 -2.57 -6.49
N ASP A 47 -4.91 -2.72 -7.81
CA ASP A 47 -5.66 -1.86 -8.71
C ASP A 47 -6.69 -2.71 -9.45
N ILE A 48 -7.97 -2.42 -9.23
CA ILE A 48 -9.09 -3.16 -9.83
C ILE A 48 -9.62 -2.34 -11.01
N ARG A 49 -9.45 -2.88 -12.22
CA ARG A 49 -9.90 -2.24 -13.46
C ARG A 49 -10.91 -3.10 -14.20
N MET A 50 -11.83 -2.45 -14.90
CA MET A 50 -12.70 -3.13 -15.86
C MET A 50 -11.87 -3.61 -17.04
N SER A 51 -12.18 -4.79 -17.58
CA SER A 51 -11.46 -5.35 -18.74
C SER A 51 -11.57 -4.46 -19.99
N SER A 52 -12.65 -3.69 -20.12
CA SER A 52 -12.87 -2.72 -21.20
C SER A 52 -12.22 -1.36 -20.98
N ALA A 53 -11.53 -1.14 -19.86
CA ALA A 53 -10.90 0.14 -19.54
C ALA A 53 -9.69 0.42 -20.46
N PRO A 54 -9.39 1.70 -20.75
CA PRO A 54 -8.22 2.06 -21.54
C PRO A 54 -6.92 1.61 -20.85
N GLY A 55 -5.99 1.06 -21.63
CA GLY A 55 -4.68 0.60 -21.16
C GLY A 55 -4.64 -0.84 -20.63
N VAL A 56 -5.75 -1.58 -20.66
CA VAL A 56 -5.77 -3.02 -20.41
C VAL A 56 -5.29 -3.78 -21.65
N PRO A 57 -4.35 -4.75 -21.52
CA PRO A 57 -3.90 -5.54 -22.67
C PRO A 57 -5.05 -6.32 -23.32
N GLN A 58 -5.05 -6.40 -24.65
CA GLN A 58 -6.12 -7.08 -25.38
C GLN A 58 -6.23 -8.58 -25.02
N SER A 59 -5.11 -9.23 -24.68
CA SER A 59 -5.11 -10.60 -24.16
C SER A 59 -5.92 -10.76 -22.88
N VAL A 60 -5.90 -9.77 -21.99
CA VAL A 60 -6.68 -9.76 -20.74
C VAL A 60 -8.15 -9.58 -21.05
N PHE A 61 -8.50 -8.71 -22.01
CA PHE A 61 -9.88 -8.52 -22.45
C PHE A 61 -10.48 -9.82 -23.04
N GLU A 62 -9.69 -10.56 -23.83
CA GLU A 62 -10.12 -11.84 -24.43
C GLU A 62 -10.23 -12.98 -23.41
N MET A 63 -9.43 -12.95 -22.33
CA MET A 63 -9.42 -13.99 -21.29
C MET A 63 -10.34 -13.69 -20.10
N ALA A 64 -10.76 -12.44 -19.90
CA ALA A 64 -11.60 -12.06 -18.77
C ALA A 64 -13.08 -12.40 -19.03
N PHE A 65 -13.69 -13.12 -18.09
CA PHE A 65 -15.12 -13.42 -18.12
C PHE A 65 -15.75 -13.21 -16.74
N PRO A 66 -17.06 -12.90 -16.67
CA PRO A 66 -17.76 -12.69 -15.40
C PRO A 66 -17.55 -13.86 -14.44
N GLY A 67 -17.26 -13.57 -13.18
CA GLY A 67 -16.99 -14.56 -12.14
C GLY A 67 -15.58 -15.13 -12.12
N ARG A 68 -14.74 -14.87 -13.14
CA ARG A 68 -13.32 -15.26 -13.15
C ARG A 68 -12.44 -14.08 -13.59
N PRO A 69 -12.08 -13.18 -12.66
CA PRO A 69 -11.19 -12.07 -12.96
C PRO A 69 -9.78 -12.57 -13.29
N VAL A 70 -9.08 -11.85 -14.17
CA VAL A 70 -7.68 -12.11 -14.51
C VAL A 70 -6.79 -11.27 -13.58
N ILE A 71 -5.83 -11.92 -12.92
CA ILE A 71 -4.88 -11.27 -12.01
C ILE A 71 -3.55 -11.09 -12.73
N MET A 72 -3.01 -9.87 -12.68
CA MET A 72 -1.67 -9.56 -13.18
C MET A 72 -0.83 -8.95 -12.07
N TYR A 73 0.39 -9.47 -11.89
CA TYR A 73 1.36 -8.89 -10.98
C TYR A 73 2.18 -7.83 -11.69
N ALA A 74 2.17 -6.61 -11.17
CA ALA A 74 3.09 -5.58 -11.62
C ALA A 74 4.49 -5.84 -11.04
N SER A 75 5.52 -5.46 -11.79
CA SER A 75 6.88 -5.43 -11.27
C SER A 75 7.01 -4.40 -10.16
N THR A 76 7.98 -4.61 -9.27
CA THR A 76 8.28 -3.67 -8.18
C THR A 76 8.58 -2.28 -8.76
N CYS A 77 7.80 -1.29 -8.35
CA CYS A 77 8.02 0.09 -8.77
C CYS A 77 9.35 0.61 -8.18
N PRO A 78 10.13 1.39 -8.95
CA PRO A 78 11.32 2.05 -8.41
C PRO A 78 10.91 3.04 -7.33
N GLY A 79 11.69 3.08 -6.25
CA GLY A 79 11.48 3.97 -5.11
C GLY A 79 12.80 4.43 -4.51
N LEU A 80 12.73 5.43 -3.63
CA LEU A 80 13.89 5.91 -2.89
C LEU A 80 13.89 5.33 -1.47
N ASP A 81 15.04 4.83 -1.05
CA ASP A 81 15.22 4.30 0.29
C ASP A 81 15.20 5.42 1.34
N VAL A 82 14.26 5.31 2.28
CA VAL A 82 14.10 6.23 3.41
C VAL A 82 14.36 5.47 4.70
N THR A 83 15.05 6.12 5.64
CA THR A 83 15.34 5.54 6.95
C THR A 83 14.17 5.79 7.89
N PHE A 84 13.60 4.73 8.44
CA PHE A 84 12.54 4.78 9.43
C PHE A 84 13.15 4.54 10.81
N ARG A 85 13.13 5.56 11.66
CA ARG A 85 13.67 5.51 13.02
C ARG A 85 12.54 5.42 14.04
N ASN A 86 12.66 4.50 14.98
CA ASN A 86 11.80 4.48 16.15
C ASN A 86 12.41 5.36 17.25
N VAL A 87 11.59 6.24 17.84
CA VAL A 87 12.00 7.14 18.93
C VAL A 87 11.25 6.85 20.24
N ASP A 88 10.39 5.84 20.25
CA ASP A 88 9.62 5.49 21.45
C ASP A 88 10.54 4.89 22.51
N VAL A 89 10.46 5.48 23.71
CA VAL A 89 11.23 5.03 24.88
C VAL A 89 10.79 3.62 25.29
N CYS A 90 11.75 2.78 25.67
CA CYS A 90 11.51 1.39 26.07
C CYS A 90 10.84 0.51 24.98
N SER A 91 10.97 0.88 23.71
CA SER A 91 10.54 0.05 22.59
C SER A 91 11.70 -0.77 22.03
N GLY A 92 11.45 -2.06 21.75
CA GLY A 92 12.42 -2.96 21.12
C GLY A 92 12.50 -2.83 19.59
N LEU A 93 11.80 -1.86 19.01
CA LEU A 93 11.83 -1.61 17.57
C LEU A 93 12.97 -0.65 17.23
N PHE A 94 13.78 -0.99 16.22
CA PHE A 94 14.98 -0.24 15.83
C PHE A 94 14.78 0.53 14.53
N GLU A 95 15.81 1.26 14.12
CA GLU A 95 15.82 1.86 12.79
C GLU A 95 15.94 0.79 11.68
N PHE A 96 15.27 1.04 10.56
CA PHE A 96 15.41 0.23 9.34
C PHE A 96 15.12 1.06 8.10
N THR A 97 15.58 0.59 6.95
CA THR A 97 15.39 1.28 5.66
C THR A 97 14.29 0.60 4.87
N ALA A 98 13.41 1.39 4.27
CA ALA A 98 12.39 0.89 3.36
C ALA A 98 12.26 1.82 2.14
N PRO A 99 12.00 1.27 0.95
CA PRO A 99 11.77 2.09 -0.24
C PRO A 99 10.43 2.83 -0.11
N VAL A 100 10.40 4.09 -0.49
CA VAL A 100 9.19 4.89 -0.70
C VAL A 100 8.99 5.06 -2.20
N VAL A 101 7.80 4.72 -2.69
CA VAL A 101 7.46 4.77 -4.12
C VAL A 101 6.63 6.03 -4.39
N ASN A 102 6.71 6.56 -5.61
CA ASN A 102 5.92 7.70 -6.02
C ASN A 102 4.40 7.42 -5.91
N ASN A 103 3.65 8.39 -5.40
CA ASN A 103 2.22 8.30 -5.09
C ASN A 103 1.89 7.20 -4.07
N ASP A 104 2.81 6.87 -3.16
CA ASP A 104 2.48 6.10 -1.97
C ASP A 104 1.70 6.95 -0.97
N THR A 105 0.73 6.34 -0.30
CA THR A 105 0.03 6.96 0.82
C THR A 105 0.68 6.50 2.13
N ALA A 106 0.60 7.29 3.20
CA ALA A 106 1.09 6.88 4.52
C ALA A 106 0.50 5.55 4.99
N LEU A 107 -0.76 5.23 4.64
CA LEU A 107 -1.36 3.93 4.90
C LEU A 107 -0.63 2.77 4.19
N VAL A 108 -0.28 2.93 2.91
CA VAL A 108 0.47 1.94 2.14
C VAL A 108 1.86 1.76 2.74
N LEU A 109 2.50 2.86 3.12
CA LEU A 109 3.80 2.83 3.75
C LEU A 109 3.75 2.07 5.09
N SER A 110 2.76 2.34 5.94
CA SER A 110 2.54 1.59 7.19
C SER A 110 2.38 0.09 6.95
N ARG A 111 1.63 -0.34 5.92
CA ARG A 111 1.51 -1.77 5.56
C ARG A 111 2.87 -2.34 5.14
N ARG A 112 3.61 -1.63 4.28
CA ARG A 112 4.96 -2.01 3.86
C ARG A 112 5.91 -2.15 5.05
N LEU A 113 5.87 -1.23 6.01
CA LEU A 113 6.68 -1.29 7.23
C LEU A 113 6.37 -2.53 8.08
N LYS A 114 5.09 -2.90 8.26
CA LYS A 114 4.70 -4.15 8.95
C LYS A 114 5.23 -5.40 8.23
N ARG A 115 5.17 -5.40 6.90
CA ARG A 115 5.63 -6.53 6.07
C ARG A 115 7.15 -6.72 6.16
N LEU A 116 7.90 -5.62 6.13
CA LEU A 116 9.36 -5.65 6.19
C LEU A 116 9.89 -5.94 7.61
N ASN A 117 9.24 -5.40 8.64
CA ASN A 117 9.66 -5.57 10.03
C ASN A 117 8.71 -6.49 10.80
N ARG A 118 9.04 -7.79 10.83
CA ARG A 118 8.26 -8.84 11.53
C ARG A 118 8.19 -8.66 13.06
N SER A 119 9.01 -7.79 13.63
CA SER A 119 8.95 -7.46 15.06
C SER A 119 7.75 -6.58 15.39
N ILE A 120 7.17 -5.89 14.40
CA ILE A 120 5.94 -5.13 14.55
C ILE A 120 4.77 -6.10 14.62
N LYS A 121 3.96 -6.00 15.67
CA LYS A 121 2.81 -6.89 15.87
C LYS A 121 1.76 -6.64 14.79
N PRO A 122 1.07 -7.66 14.25
CA PRO A 122 0.04 -7.46 13.22
C PRO A 122 -1.07 -6.48 13.64
N ARG A 123 -1.45 -6.54 14.93
CA ARG A 123 -2.50 -5.70 15.53
C ARG A 123 -2.08 -4.28 15.89
N SER A 124 -0.78 -3.96 15.92
CA SER A 124 -0.35 -2.60 16.28
C SER A 124 -0.62 -1.63 15.14
N SER A 125 -1.08 -0.42 15.45
CA SER A 125 -1.15 0.66 14.47
C SER A 125 0.23 1.30 14.32
N ILE A 126 0.54 1.80 13.12
CA ILE A 126 1.79 2.53 12.86
C ILE A 126 1.41 3.96 12.51
N SER A 127 2.00 4.90 13.24
CA SER A 127 1.97 6.32 12.90
C SER A 127 3.33 6.72 12.33
N VAL A 128 3.32 7.44 11.21
CA VAL A 128 4.53 7.97 10.55
C VAL A 128 4.61 9.46 10.84
N TRP A 129 5.81 9.93 11.13
CA TRP A 129 6.09 11.29 11.55
C TRP A 129 7.26 11.82 10.73
N ARG A 130 7.19 13.11 10.34
CA ARG A 130 8.31 13.84 9.75
C ARG A 130 8.97 14.73 10.79
N TYR A 131 10.23 15.05 10.58
CA TYR A 131 10.86 16.13 11.33
C TYR A 131 10.29 17.49 10.89
N VAL A 132 10.24 18.44 11.81
CA VAL A 132 9.93 19.84 11.48
C VAL A 132 11.01 20.42 10.56
N ASP A 133 12.27 20.06 10.81
CA ASP A 133 13.44 20.43 10.02
C ASP A 133 13.95 19.19 9.25
N PRO A 134 13.87 19.17 7.90
CA PRO A 134 14.21 18.00 7.10
C PRO A 134 15.73 17.71 7.00
N VAL A 135 16.60 18.66 7.38
CA VAL A 135 18.06 18.52 7.21
C VAL A 135 18.77 18.30 8.54
N ALA A 136 18.40 19.06 9.57
CA ALA A 136 19.05 18.99 10.89
C ALA A 136 18.19 18.30 11.95
N GLY A 137 16.94 17.94 11.65
CA GLY A 137 16.01 17.34 12.61
C GLY A 137 16.51 16.02 13.20
N ASP A 138 17.09 15.16 12.37
CA ASP A 138 17.63 13.86 12.78
C ASP A 138 18.93 13.93 13.59
N ARG A 139 19.59 15.10 13.60
CA ARG A 139 20.81 15.39 14.38
C ARG A 139 20.50 15.99 15.75
N LYS A 140 19.24 16.35 16.01
CA LYS A 140 18.84 16.88 17.32
C LYS A 140 18.74 15.73 18.32
N MET A 141 19.19 15.99 19.54
CA MET A 141 19.06 15.05 20.64
C MET A 141 17.58 14.78 20.93
N ILE A 142 17.19 13.50 20.97
CA ILE A 142 15.85 13.08 21.32
C ILE A 142 15.70 13.20 22.84
N SER A 143 14.69 13.96 23.28
CA SER A 143 14.44 14.11 24.72
C SER A 143 13.76 12.85 25.28
N LEU A 144 14.16 12.41 26.46
CA LEU A 144 13.57 11.24 27.12
C LEU A 144 12.11 11.50 27.56
N SER A 145 11.82 12.73 27.98
CA SER A 145 10.48 13.12 28.44
C SER A 145 9.48 13.29 27.30
N ASN A 146 9.92 13.88 26.18
CA ASN A 146 9.09 14.18 25.02
C ASN A 146 9.82 13.80 23.71
N PRO A 147 9.89 12.50 23.36
CA PRO A 147 10.68 12.04 22.21
C PRO A 147 10.18 12.58 20.87
N LYS A 148 8.91 13.00 20.78
CA LYS A 148 8.25 13.47 19.56
C LYS A 148 8.15 15.00 19.43
N GLN A 149 8.80 15.77 20.31
CA GLN A 149 8.66 17.23 20.37
C GLN A 149 9.00 17.95 19.05
N ASN A 150 9.97 17.44 18.28
CA ASN A 150 10.44 18.06 17.03
C ASN A 150 9.81 17.43 15.77
N ASN A 151 8.70 16.71 15.93
CA ASN A 151 8.12 15.90 14.88
C ASN A 151 6.66 16.27 14.63
N VAL A 152 6.20 16.08 13.40
CA VAL A 152 4.82 16.32 12.99
C VAL A 152 4.26 15.02 12.43
N VAL A 153 3.05 14.65 12.87
CA VAL A 153 2.33 13.48 12.35
C VAL A 153 2.07 13.66 10.87
N ILE A 154 2.29 12.62 10.09
CA ILE A 154 1.83 12.53 8.71
C ILE A 154 0.46 11.84 8.74
N PRO A 155 -0.63 12.49 8.27
CA PRO A 155 -1.93 11.86 8.15
C PRO A 155 -1.89 10.61 7.26
N GLU A 156 -2.75 9.64 7.53
CA GLU A 156 -2.81 8.39 6.75
C GLU A 156 -3.16 8.61 5.28
N SER A 157 -3.85 9.71 4.96
CA SER A 157 -4.23 10.16 3.61
C SER A 157 -3.13 10.92 2.86
N ALA A 158 -2.02 11.25 3.52
CA ALA A 158 -0.94 12.02 2.91
C ALA A 158 -0.25 11.24 1.80
N ILE A 159 0.09 11.95 0.72
CA ILE A 159 0.67 11.35 -0.50
C ILE A 159 2.16 11.72 -0.57
N PHE A 160 3.00 10.70 -0.79
CA PHE A 160 4.43 10.85 -1.01
C PHE A 160 4.72 11.02 -2.51
N HIS A 161 5.36 12.12 -2.85
CA HIS A 161 5.91 12.38 -4.17
C HIS A 161 7.41 12.12 -4.15
N VAL A 162 7.85 11.19 -5.00
CA VAL A 162 9.25 10.78 -5.07
C VAL A 162 9.82 11.23 -6.41
N ASP A 163 10.85 12.05 -6.35
CA ASP A 163 11.65 12.45 -7.49
C ASP A 163 12.92 11.61 -7.54
N MET A 164 12.98 10.70 -8.52
CA MET A 164 14.11 9.78 -8.69
C MET A 164 15.36 10.48 -9.25
N GLU A 165 15.21 11.59 -9.98
CA GLU A 165 16.33 12.33 -10.57
C GLU A 165 17.03 13.17 -9.50
N ALA A 166 16.24 13.89 -8.70
CA ALA A 166 16.76 14.70 -7.61
C ALA A 166 17.08 13.88 -6.34
N ALA A 167 16.61 12.63 -6.25
CA ALA A 167 16.65 11.79 -5.05
C ALA A 167 16.05 12.50 -3.82
N VAL A 168 14.91 13.17 -4.02
CA VAL A 168 14.17 13.90 -2.99
C VAL A 168 12.78 13.31 -2.84
N VAL A 169 12.35 13.13 -1.59
CA VAL A 169 10.99 12.72 -1.26
C VAL A 169 10.27 13.90 -0.62
N LYS A 170 9.08 14.18 -1.12
CA LYS A 170 8.20 15.22 -0.59
C LYS A 170 6.87 14.60 -0.18
N VAL A 171 6.25 15.13 0.85
CA VAL A 171 4.93 14.70 1.30
C VAL A 171 3.94 15.84 1.11
N PHE A 172 2.81 15.53 0.48
CA PHE A 172 1.69 16.43 0.31
C PHE A 172 0.69 16.24 1.45
N ILE A 173 0.52 17.28 2.26
CA ILE A 173 -0.37 17.30 3.42
C ILE A 173 -1.25 18.55 3.31
N ASP A 174 -2.57 18.35 3.21
CA ASP A 174 -3.59 19.42 3.27
C ASP A 174 -3.28 20.65 2.40
N GLY A 175 -2.83 20.43 1.15
CA GLY A 175 -2.55 21.50 0.20
C GLY A 175 -1.11 22.02 0.20
N SER A 176 -0.27 21.59 1.15
CA SER A 176 1.12 22.01 1.28
C SER A 176 2.09 20.86 1.00
N LEU A 177 3.17 21.16 0.29
CA LEU A 177 4.23 20.22 -0.03
C LEU A 177 5.41 20.41 0.93
N PHE A 178 5.77 19.37 1.66
CA PHE A 178 6.87 19.39 2.63
C PHE A 178 7.97 18.44 2.19
N ASP A 179 9.23 18.86 2.34
CA ASP A 179 10.37 17.96 2.21
C ASP A 179 10.49 17.11 3.48
N ILE A 180 10.70 15.80 3.32
CA ILE A 180 10.89 14.88 4.45
C ILE A 180 12.37 14.61 4.76
N GLY A 181 13.28 14.96 3.86
CA GLY A 181 14.68 14.57 3.96
C GLY A 181 14.89 13.06 3.77
N LYS A 182 15.85 12.50 4.51
CA LYS A 182 16.24 11.07 4.41
C LYS A 182 15.68 10.18 5.51
N THR A 183 15.15 10.79 6.57
CA THR A 183 14.80 10.09 7.80
C THR A 183 13.38 10.44 8.21
N LEU A 184 12.54 9.43 8.36
CA LEU A 184 11.21 9.52 8.96
C LEU A 184 11.22 8.82 10.31
N ILE A 185 10.27 9.21 11.15
CA ILE A 185 10.02 8.54 12.42
C ILE A 185 8.79 7.68 12.30
N TYR A 186 8.85 6.47 12.86
CA TYR A 186 7.68 5.63 13.01
C TYR A 186 7.47 5.31 14.49
N SER A 187 6.21 5.14 14.87
CA SER A 187 5.81 4.79 16.22
C SER A 187 4.67 3.78 16.15
N THR A 188 4.75 2.78 17.02
CA THR A 188 3.73 1.72 17.12
C THR A 188 2.90 1.89 18.38
N SER A 189 1.58 1.81 18.25
CA SER A 189 0.62 1.77 19.36
C SER A 189 -0.22 0.51 19.35
#